data_AF-A0A0D6L426-F1
#
_entry.id   AF-A0A0D6L426-F1
#
_cell.length_a   1.000
_cell.length_b   1.000
_cell.length_c   1.000
_cell.angle_alpha   90.00
_cell.angle_beta   90.00
_cell.angle_gamma   90.00
#
_symmetry.space_group_name_H-M   'P 1'
#
loop_
_entity.id
_entity.type
_entity.pdbx_description
1 polymer ?
#
loop_
_entity_poly.entity_id
_entity_poly.type
_entity_poly.pdbx_seq_one_letter_code
_entity_poly.pdbx_strand_id
1 'polypeptide(L)'
;FCNIFTMPVSGFLCESSVGWPAVFYLQGALSAIAFTAFFFFYKDDPSLHKNVSSKELSKISSGKQHNKEKQAIPYRAIIMDPCILAVWLSTAGGNLGFQVFLMYGPTYINK
;
A
#
# COMPACT_ATOMS: atom_id res chain seq x y z
N PHE A 1 -2.30 -7.47 -7.48
CA PHE A 1 -1.87 -7.17 -8.86
C PHE A 1 -0.39 -7.44 -9.09
N CYS A 2 0.56 -6.82 -8.36
CA CYS A 2 1.99 -7.16 -8.53
C CYS A 2 2.27 -8.67 -8.40
N ASN A 3 1.72 -9.35 -7.39
CA ASN A 3 1.91 -10.80 -7.22
C ASN A 3 1.45 -11.66 -8.41
N ILE A 4 0.45 -11.21 -9.19
CA ILE A 4 -0.02 -11.93 -10.38
C ILE A 4 1.03 -11.88 -11.50
N PHE A 5 1.80 -10.79 -11.58
CA PHE A 5 2.88 -10.65 -12.55
C PHE A 5 4.20 -11.22 -12.03
N THR A 6 4.51 -11.03 -10.74
CA THR A 6 5.75 -11.48 -10.13
C THR A 6 5.87 -13.01 -10.11
N MET A 7 4.77 -13.74 -9.87
CA MET A 7 4.78 -15.21 -9.83
C MET A 7 5.21 -15.86 -11.16
N PRO A 8 4.57 -15.60 -12.32
CA PRO A 8 5.01 -16.16 -13.61
C PRO A 8 6.38 -15.63 -14.06
N VAL A 9 6.70 -14.37 -13.77
CA VAL A 9 8.03 -13.80 -14.07
C VAL A 9 9.11 -14.54 -13.27
N SER A 10 8.89 -14.81 -11.98
CA SER A 10 9.84 -15.59 -11.18
C SER A 10 9.98 -17.03 -11.68
N GLY A 11 8.89 -17.68 -12.11
CA GLY A 11 8.94 -19.01 -12.73
C GLY A 11 9.79 -19.06 -13.99
N PHE A 12 9.59 -18.12 -14.92
CA PHE A 12 10.35 -18.04 -16.17
C PHE A 12 11.83 -17.71 -15.96
N LEU A 13 12.14 -16.82 -15.00
CA LEU A 13 13.53 -16.47 -14.69
C LEU A 13 14.26 -17.57 -13.90
N CYS A 14 13.56 -18.36 -13.09
CA CYS A 14 14.15 -19.51 -12.39
C CYS A 14 14.55 -20.65 -13.34
N GLU A 15 13.88 -20.81 -14.49
CA GLU A 15 14.29 -21.76 -15.54
C GLU A 15 15.42 -21.24 -16.45
N SER A 16 15.64 -19.91 -16.48
CA SER A 16 16.73 -19.33 -17.25
C SER A 16 18.09 -19.57 -16.58
N SER A 17 19.15 -19.63 -17.38
CA SER A 17 20.54 -19.92 -16.95
C SER A 17 21.15 -18.94 -15.94
N VAL A 18 20.46 -17.81 -15.66
CA VAL A 18 20.86 -16.77 -14.70
C VAL A 18 20.37 -17.08 -13.28
N GLY A 19 19.44 -18.03 -13.13
CA GLY A 19 18.94 -18.56 -11.86
C GLY A 19 18.08 -17.59 -11.03
N TRP A 20 17.78 -18.02 -9.81
CA TRP A 20 16.97 -17.27 -8.84
C TRP A 20 17.44 -15.84 -8.47
N PRO A 21 18.76 -15.48 -8.46
CA PRO A 21 19.16 -14.13 -8.08
C PRO A 21 18.72 -13.06 -9.10
N ALA A 22 18.49 -13.42 -10.36
CA ALA A 22 18.06 -12.48 -11.40
C ALA A 22 16.71 -11.81 -11.07
N VAL A 23 15.81 -12.52 -10.38
CA VAL A 23 14.49 -12.01 -9.97
C VAL A 23 14.64 -10.85 -8.98
N PHE A 24 15.61 -10.94 -8.07
CA PHE A 24 15.88 -9.90 -7.06
C PHE A 24 16.41 -8.62 -7.71
N TYR A 25 17.32 -8.75 -8.67
CA TYR A 25 17.84 -7.60 -9.41
C TYR A 25 16.78 -6.93 -10.28
N LEU A 26 15.93 -7.71 -10.97
CA LEU A 26 14.88 -7.17 -11.82
C LEU A 26 13.80 -6.44 -11.00
N GLN A 27 13.32 -7.07 -9.93
CA GLN A 27 12.33 -6.46 -9.04
C GLN A 27 12.90 -5.23 -8.30
N GLY A 28 14.17 -5.28 -7.90
CA GLY A 28 14.87 -4.17 -7.26
C GLY A 28 15.09 -2.98 -8.20
N ALA A 29 15.44 -3.23 -9.46
CA ALA A 29 15.57 -2.18 -10.47
C ALA A 29 14.21 -1.53 -10.78
N LEU A 30 13.16 -2.35 -10.93
CA LEU A 30 11.81 -1.86 -11.19
C LEU A 30 11.29 -0.97 -10.05
N SER A 31 11.52 -1.38 -8.79
CA SER A 31 11.13 -0.59 -7.63
C SER A 31 11.93 0.71 -7.50
N ALA A 32 13.24 0.69 -7.80
CA ALA A 32 14.07 1.89 -7.80
C ALA A 32 13.63 2.90 -8.87
N ILE A 33 13.28 2.44 -10.08
CA ILE A 33 12.75 3.28 -11.16
C ILE A 33 11.42 3.89 -10.74
N ALA A 34 10.51 3.08 -10.21
CA ALA A 34 9.21 3.55 -9.75
C ALA A 34 9.32 4.55 -8.59
N PHE A 35 10.22 4.31 -7.63
CA PHE A 35 10.50 5.23 -6.53
C PHE A 35 11.07 6.55 -7.04
N THR A 36 11.99 6.50 -7.99
CA THR A 36 12.59 7.70 -8.59
C THR A 36 11.54 8.51 -9.34
N ALA A 37 10.72 7.86 -10.17
CA ALA A 37 9.60 8.49 -10.86
C ALA A 37 8.60 9.13 -9.88
N PHE A 38 8.26 8.42 -8.80
CA PHE A 38 7.40 8.94 -7.75
C PHE A 38 8.04 10.13 -7.04
N PHE A 39 9.33 10.08 -6.71
CA PHE A 39 10.05 11.19 -6.08
C PHE A 39 10.04 12.46 -6.96
N PHE A 40 10.15 12.30 -8.29
CA PHE A 40 10.08 13.44 -9.20
C PHE A 40 8.64 13.95 -9.43
N PHE A 41 7.66 13.06 -9.44
CA PHE A 41 6.26 13.38 -9.76
C PHE A 41 5.45 13.83 -8.54
N TYR A 42 5.75 13.26 -7.37
CA TYR A 42 5.07 13.51 -6.11
C TYR A 42 5.83 14.57 -5.32
N LYS A 43 5.23 15.77 -5.23
CA LYS A 43 5.64 16.80 -4.27
C LYS A 43 4.54 16.95 -3.24
N ASP A 44 4.92 16.84 -1.97
CA ASP A 44 4.02 16.97 -0.81
C ASP A 44 3.41 18.39 -0.65
N ASP A 45 3.97 19.38 -1.35
CA ASP A 45 3.59 20.78 -1.20
C ASP A 45 2.73 21.28 -2.38
N PRO A 46 1.39 21.37 -2.23
CA PRO A 46 0.52 22.03 -3.20
C PRO A 46 0.78 23.55 -3.32
N SER A 47 1.64 24.11 -2.46
CA SER A 47 2.03 25.53 -2.44
C SER A 47 3.04 25.91 -3.54
N LEU A 48 3.72 24.93 -4.15
CA LEU A 48 4.78 25.13 -5.15
C LEU A 48 4.45 24.57 -6.55
N HIS A 49 3.21 24.15 -6.77
CA HIS A 49 2.74 23.68 -8.08
C HIS A 49 2.22 24.84 -8.94
N LYS A 50 2.90 25.11 -10.05
CA LYS A 50 2.51 26.13 -11.07
C LYS A 50 1.18 25.83 -11.80
N ASN A 51 0.56 24.68 -11.52
CA ASN A 51 -0.65 24.20 -12.21
C ASN A 51 -1.87 23.98 -11.29
N VAL A 52 -1.78 24.32 -10.00
CA VAL A 52 -2.97 24.38 -9.14
C VAL A 52 -3.54 25.79 -9.22
N SER A 53 -4.64 25.93 -9.96
CA SER A 53 -5.36 27.20 -10.08
C SER A 53 -5.83 27.67 -8.70
N SER A 54 -5.72 28.96 -8.41
CA SER A 54 -6.17 29.58 -7.16
C SER A 54 -7.64 29.26 -6.81
N LYS A 55 -8.44 28.83 -7.80
CA LYS A 55 -9.83 28.35 -7.64
C LYS A 55 -9.95 26.98 -6.95
N GLU A 56 -8.98 26.08 -7.07
CA GLU A 56 -9.03 24.78 -6.38
C GLU A 56 -8.58 24.90 -4.93
N LEU A 57 -7.58 25.76 -4.65
CA LEU A 57 -7.15 26.09 -3.29
C LEU A 57 -8.28 26.70 -2.45
N SER A 58 -9.07 27.63 -3.01
CA SER A 58 -10.19 28.22 -2.28
C SER A 58 -11.28 27.18 -1.98
N LYS A 59 -11.55 26.27 -2.91
CA LYS A 59 -12.55 25.20 -2.77
C LYS A 59 -12.15 24.13 -1.75
N ILE A 60 -10.85 23.82 -1.63
CA ILE A 60 -10.31 22.89 -0.62
C ILE A 60 -10.23 23.56 0.76
N SER A 61 -9.99 24.87 0.83
CA SER A 61 -9.92 25.59 2.11
C SER A 61 -11.29 25.89 2.72
N SER A 62 -12.35 25.99 1.89
CA SER A 62 -13.70 26.44 2.32
C SER A 62 -14.46 25.48 3.24
N GLY A 63 -13.85 24.36 3.66
CA GLY A 63 -14.43 23.42 4.64
C GLY A 63 -13.44 22.87 5.67
N LYS A 64 -12.16 23.25 5.59
CA LYS A 64 -11.17 22.85 6.59
C LYS A 64 -11.21 23.85 7.73
N GLN A 65 -11.85 23.50 8.84
CA GLN A 65 -11.58 24.19 10.11
C GLN A 65 -10.09 24.02 10.40
N HIS A 66 -9.34 25.09 10.17
CA HIS A 66 -7.92 25.16 10.48
C HIS A 66 -7.79 25.38 11.99
N ASN A 67 -8.19 24.38 12.76
CA ASN A 67 -8.00 24.37 14.20
C ASN A 67 -6.52 24.10 14.44
N LYS A 68 -5.76 25.19 14.64
CA LYS A 68 -4.30 25.22 14.82
C LYS A 68 -3.82 24.72 16.18
N GLU A 69 -4.70 24.15 17.00
CA GLU A 69 -4.28 23.39 18.16
C GLU A 69 -4.15 21.92 17.77
N LYS A 70 -2.91 21.41 17.75
CA LYS A 70 -2.64 19.97 17.81
C LYS A 70 -3.19 19.45 19.14
N GLN A 71 -4.50 19.25 19.22
CA GLN A 71 -5.09 18.57 20.36
C GLN A 71 -4.49 17.17 20.42
N ALA A 72 -4.08 16.76 21.61
CA ALA A 72 -3.52 15.43 21.83
C ALA A 72 -4.56 14.40 21.40
N ILE A 73 -4.31 13.74 20.27
CA ILE A 73 -5.20 12.72 19.73
C ILE A 73 -5.28 11.63 20.81
N PRO A 74 -6.47 11.31 21.35
CA PRO A 74 -6.60 10.35 22.43
C PRO A 74 -6.49 8.93 21.86
N TYR A 75 -5.27 8.50 21.50
CA TYR A 75 -4.98 7.18 20.92
C TYR A 75 -5.55 6.05 21.77
N ARG A 76 -5.50 6.17 23.10
CA ARG A 76 -6.04 5.16 24.00
C ARG A 76 -7.55 5.04 23.91
N ALA A 77 -8.28 6.16 23.74
CA ALA A 77 -9.73 6.14 23.60
C ALA A 77 -10.15 5.52 22.25
N ILE A 78 -9.39 5.76 21.19
CA ILE A 78 -9.61 5.18 19.86
C ILE A 78 -9.38 3.65 19.89
N ILE A 79 -8.32 3.19 20.55
CA ILE A 79 -8.01 1.75 20.62
C ILE A 79 -9.01 0.99 21.52
N MET A 80 -9.56 1.64 22.54
CA MET A 80 -10.55 1.04 23.45
C MET A 80 -11.99 1.11 22.93
N ASP A 81 -12.23 1.78 21.80
CA ASP A 81 -13.57 1.88 21.22
C ASP A 81 -14.02 0.51 20.66
N PRO A 82 -15.20 0.00 21.08
CA PRO A 82 -15.68 -1.31 20.68
C PRO A 82 -15.95 -1.43 19.18
N CYS A 83 -16.28 -0.33 18.49
CA CYS A 83 -16.47 -0.32 17.04
C CYS A 83 -15.14 -0.58 16.33
N ILE A 84 -14.06 0.05 16.79
CA ILE A 84 -12.72 -0.12 16.20
C ILE A 84 -12.18 -1.53 16.45
N LEU A 85 -12.38 -2.06 17.66
CA LEU A 85 -12.01 -3.45 17.97
C LEU A 85 -12.80 -4.46 17.14
N ALA A 86 -14.09 -4.24 16.90
CA ALA A 86 -14.92 -5.09 16.05
C ALA A 86 -14.45 -5.07 14.58
N VAL A 87 -14.12 -3.89 14.05
CA VAL A 87 -13.57 -3.74 12.70
C VAL A 87 -12.22 -4.45 12.57
N TRP A 88 -11.34 -4.31 13.57
CA TRP A 88 -10.05 -4.98 13.59
C TRP A 88 -10.20 -6.50 13.65
N LEU A 89 -11.10 -7.01 14.50
CA LEU A 89 -11.34 -8.43 14.61
C LEU A 89 -11.95 -9.01 13.31
N SER A 90 -12.89 -8.29 12.70
CA SER A 90 -13.49 -8.68 11.41
C SER A 90 -12.45 -8.69 10.30
N THR A 91 -11.60 -7.65 10.24
CA THR A 91 -10.52 -7.56 9.25
C THR A 91 -9.47 -8.65 9.47
N ALA A 92 -9.08 -8.91 10.71
CA ALA A 92 -8.14 -9.96 11.06
C ALA A 92 -8.70 -11.34 10.71
N GLY A 93 -9.95 -11.64 11.08
CA GLY A 93 -10.61 -12.90 10.74
C GLY A 93 -10.71 -13.12 9.23
N GLY A 94 -11.09 -12.09 8.48
CA GLY A 94 -11.14 -12.13 7.02
C GLY A 94 -9.77 -12.37 6.39
N ASN A 95 -8.74 -11.64 6.83
CA ASN A 95 -7.37 -11.83 6.32
C ASN A 95 -6.80 -13.20 6.70
N LEU A 96 -6.98 -13.64 7.94
CA LEU A 96 -6.51 -14.96 8.38
C LEU A 96 -7.20 -16.08 7.60
N GLY A 97 -8.53 -16.01 7.42
CA GLY A 97 -9.26 -17.00 6.63
C GLY A 97 -8.76 -17.06 5.18
N PHE A 98 -8.51 -15.91 4.56
CA PHE A 98 -7.96 -15.84 3.21
C PHE A 98 -6.53 -16.41 3.13
N GLN A 99 -5.65 -16.08 4.08
CA GLN A 99 -4.27 -16.59 4.12
C GLN A 99 -4.23 -18.10 4.35
N VAL A 100 -5.05 -18.63 5.27
CA VAL A 100 -5.19 -20.07 5.52
C VAL A 100 -5.66 -20.78 4.24
N PHE A 101 -6.67 -20.24 3.56
CA PHE A 101 -7.15 -20.81 2.30
C PHE A 101 -6.06 -20.83 1.22
N LEU A 102 -5.28 -19.75 1.08
CA LEU A 102 -4.19 -19.70 0.10
C LEU A 102 -3.05 -20.67 0.42
N MET A 103 -2.71 -20.86 1.69
CA MET A 103 -1.59 -21.70 2.12
C MET A 103 -1.93 -23.20 2.05
N TYR A 104 -3.14 -23.57 2.47
CA TYR A 104 -3.58 -24.97 2.50
C TYR A 104 -4.38 -25.39 1.26
N GLY A 105 -4.87 -24.43 0.46
CA GLY A 105 -5.52 -24.68 -0.83
C GLY A 105 -4.73 -25.62 -1.76
N PRO A 106 -3.44 -25.35 -2.06
CA PRO A 106 -2.66 -26.25 -2.91
C PRO A 106 -2.46 -27.63 -2.28
N THR A 107 -2.34 -27.72 -0.96
CA THR A 107 -2.20 -29.00 -0.23
C THR A 107 -3.48 -29.83 -0.26
N TYR A 108 -4.66 -29.18 -0.28
CA TYR A 108 -5.96 -29.85 -0.30
C TYR A 108 -6.37 -30.33 -1.71
N ILE A 109 -5.88 -29.66 -2.76
CA ILE A 109 -6.16 -29.99 -4.17
C ILE A 109 -5.15 -31.02 -4.73
N ASN A 110 -3.97 -31.16 -4.13
CA ASN A 110 -2.94 -32.11 -4.55
C ASN A 110 -3.14 -33.51 -3.91
N LYS A 111 -4.39 -34.00 -3.94
CA LYS A 111 -4.80 -35.34 -3.55
C LYS A 111 -6.03 -35.74 -4.36
#